data_AF-A0A7C1SKL8-F1
#
_entry.id   AF-A0A7C1SKL8-F1
#
_cell.length_a   1.000
_cell.length_b   1.000
_cell.length_c   1.000
_cell.angle_alpha   90.00
_cell.angle_beta   90.00
_cell.angle_gamma   90.00
#
_symmetry.space_group_name_H-M   'P 1'
#
loop_
_entity.id
_entity.type
_entity.pdbx_description
1 polymer ?
#
loop_
_entity_poly.entity_id
_entity_poly.type
_entity_poly.pdbx_seq_one_letter_code
_entity_poly.pdbx_strand_id
1 'polypeptide(L)'
;MSRSHSATLPEHATRSALSAFLLRQIMALTGFGLFLLLVLAVAALATWNVSDPSLSYATDNAPTNILGLPGAVFADLMMQFFGLGSLLALLPVMAWSFALIGGRRVTRIPARLGAWVAGALVAAAAVGCFPPPQTWPLPSGTGGVLGDLILRFPALFIGAYPTSTFAMILGAVLALPATWLMLFAAGIVGKAVEAADDEETVAPLVRAKPKTPVFEEDEEDDEREGPIALVMGAVT
;
A
#
# COMPACT_ATOMS: atom_id res chain seq x y z
N MET A 1 -8.72 59.88 -1.97
CA MET A 1 -9.36 58.76 -2.69
C MET A 1 -8.36 57.61 -2.79
N SER A 2 -8.87 56.39 -2.88
CA SER A 2 -8.32 55.11 -2.39
C SER A 2 -6.87 54.73 -2.76
N ARG A 3 -6.11 54.27 -1.76
CA ARG A 3 -4.94 53.40 -1.96
C ARG A 3 -5.41 51.98 -2.25
N SER A 4 -5.27 51.53 -3.49
CA SER A 4 -5.45 50.14 -3.88
C SER A 4 -4.26 49.31 -3.38
N HIS A 5 -4.47 48.51 -2.33
CA HIS A 5 -3.53 47.47 -1.92
C HIS A 5 -3.68 46.28 -2.87
N SER A 6 -2.84 46.21 -3.92
CA SER A 6 -2.66 45.01 -4.72
C SER A 6 -1.88 43.98 -3.91
N ALA A 7 -2.59 43.06 -3.24
CA ALA A 7 -1.99 41.91 -2.60
C ALA A 7 -1.47 40.94 -3.67
N THR A 8 -0.20 41.11 -4.07
CA THR A 8 0.50 40.15 -4.91
C THR A 8 0.82 38.93 -4.04
N LEU A 9 -0.04 37.91 -4.06
CA LEU A 9 0.32 36.60 -3.53
C LEU A 9 1.55 36.10 -4.31
N PRO A 10 2.60 35.62 -3.64
CA PRO A 10 3.78 35.11 -4.34
C PRO A 10 3.35 33.93 -5.23
N GLU A 11 3.60 34.05 -6.53
CA GLU A 11 3.18 33.09 -7.56
C GLU A 11 3.58 31.64 -7.21
N HIS A 12 4.70 31.47 -6.51
CA HIS A 12 5.19 30.18 -6.00
C HIS A 12 4.22 29.49 -5.02
N ALA A 13 3.53 30.24 -4.15
CA ALA A 13 2.56 29.67 -3.20
C ALA A 13 1.29 29.17 -3.90
N THR A 14 0.89 29.82 -4.99
CA THR A 14 -0.27 29.37 -5.78
C THR A 14 0.04 28.09 -6.57
N ARG A 15 1.25 27.99 -7.16
CA ARG A 15 1.69 26.79 -7.88
C ARG A 15 1.83 25.58 -6.96
N SER A 16 2.34 25.74 -5.74
CA SER A 16 2.45 24.66 -4.75
C SER A 16 1.09 24.24 -4.18
N ALA A 17 0.17 25.18 -3.96
CA ALA A 17 -1.20 24.86 -3.56
C ALA A 17 -1.97 24.10 -4.65
N LEU A 18 -1.84 24.52 -5.91
CA LEU A 18 -2.45 23.83 -7.06
C LEU A 18 -1.87 22.43 -7.24
N SER A 19 -0.55 22.25 -7.13
CA SER A 19 0.07 20.92 -7.27
C SER A 19 -0.34 19.99 -6.12
N ALA A 20 -0.40 20.48 -4.88
CA ALA A 20 -0.89 19.71 -3.74
C ALA A 20 -2.35 19.28 -3.90
N PHE A 21 -3.21 20.18 -4.40
CA PHE A 21 -4.60 19.87 -4.72
C PHE A 21 -4.73 18.81 -5.81
N LEU A 22 -3.99 18.97 -6.92
CA LEU A 22 -3.98 18.01 -8.03
C LEU A 22 -3.49 16.63 -7.58
N LEU A 23 -2.41 16.56 -6.79
CA LEU A 23 -1.90 15.30 -6.24
C LEU A 23 -2.92 14.62 -5.34
N ARG A 24 -3.63 15.38 -4.49
CA ARG A 24 -4.71 14.85 -3.66
C ARG A 24 -5.85 14.30 -4.51
N GLN A 25 -6.22 14.98 -5.59
CA GLN A 25 -7.27 14.54 -6.50
C GLN A 25 -6.86 13.28 -7.29
N ILE A 26 -5.61 13.21 -7.76
CA ILE A 26 -5.05 12.02 -8.44
C ILE A 26 -5.01 10.82 -7.50
N MET A 27 -4.59 11.02 -6.24
CA MET A 27 -4.61 9.96 -5.23
C MET A 27 -6.03 9.46 -4.97
N ALA A 28 -6.99 10.37 -4.82
CA ALA A 28 -8.39 10.01 -4.63
C ALA A 28 -8.96 9.23 -5.83
N LEU A 29 -8.72 9.70 -7.06
CA LEU A 29 -9.14 9.03 -8.29
C LEU A 29 -8.51 7.64 -8.44
N THR A 30 -7.21 7.52 -8.15
CA THR A 30 -6.51 6.22 -8.13
C THR A 30 -7.13 5.28 -7.10
N GLY A 31 -7.45 5.79 -5.91
CA GLY A 31 -8.12 5.02 -4.86
C GLY A 31 -9.51 4.54 -5.26
N PHE A 32 -10.31 5.39 -5.91
CA PHE A 32 -11.62 5.01 -6.46
C PHE A 32 -11.49 3.98 -7.59
N GLY A 33 -10.53 4.15 -8.49
CA GLY A 33 -10.24 3.18 -9.54
C GLY A 33 -9.87 1.82 -8.96
N LEU A 34 -9.00 1.78 -7.94
CA LEU A 34 -8.62 0.56 -7.24
C LEU A 34 -9.82 -0.09 -6.53
N PHE A 35 -10.68 0.71 -5.90
CA PHE A 35 -11.90 0.22 -5.27
C PHE A 35 -12.88 -0.38 -6.29
N LEU A 36 -13.04 0.25 -7.46
CA LEU A 36 -13.89 -0.30 -8.52
C LEU A 36 -13.35 -1.63 -9.05
N LEU A 37 -12.04 -1.72 -9.30
CA LEU A 37 -11.40 -2.97 -9.70
C LEU A 37 -11.56 -4.07 -8.64
N LEU A 38 -11.47 -3.71 -7.36
CA LEU A 38 -11.74 -4.64 -6.25
C LEU A 38 -13.18 -5.15 -6.29
N VAL A 39 -14.18 -4.28 -6.47
CA VAL A 39 -15.59 -4.68 -6.56
C VAL A 39 -15.81 -5.62 -7.74
N LEU A 40 -15.20 -5.33 -8.90
CA LEU A 40 -15.25 -6.21 -10.07
C LEU A 40 -14.58 -7.56 -9.79
N ALA A 41 -13.41 -7.58 -9.15
CA ALA A 41 -12.72 -8.80 -8.78
C ALA A 41 -13.53 -9.68 -7.82
N VAL A 42 -14.18 -9.06 -6.81
CA VAL A 42 -15.07 -9.77 -5.88
C VAL A 42 -16.31 -10.28 -6.59
N ALA A 43 -16.92 -9.49 -7.49
CA ALA A 43 -18.07 -9.94 -8.28
C ALA A 43 -17.71 -11.13 -9.18
N ALA A 44 -16.56 -11.08 -9.85
CA ALA A 44 -16.06 -12.19 -10.68
C ALA A 44 -15.86 -13.46 -9.84
N LEU A 45 -15.25 -13.37 -8.65
CA LEU A 45 -15.07 -14.50 -7.74
C LEU A 45 -16.40 -15.03 -7.20
N ALA A 46 -17.33 -14.15 -6.85
CA ALA A 46 -18.63 -14.53 -6.31
C ALA A 46 -19.48 -15.28 -7.35
N THR A 47 -19.33 -14.96 -8.63
CA THR A 47 -19.98 -15.66 -9.74
C THR A 47 -19.04 -16.62 -10.47
N TRP A 48 -18.06 -17.17 -9.76
CA TRP A 48 -17.18 -18.18 -10.33
C TRP A 48 -17.94 -19.49 -10.57
N ASN A 49 -17.70 -20.10 -11.73
CA ASN A 49 -18.25 -21.38 -12.12
C ASN A 49 -17.14 -22.22 -12.77
N VAL A 50 -16.99 -23.47 -12.33
CA VAL A 50 -15.98 -24.40 -12.87
C VAL A 50 -16.24 -24.78 -14.33
N SER A 51 -17.48 -24.64 -14.81
CA SER A 51 -17.87 -24.97 -16.19
C SER A 51 -17.78 -23.79 -17.18
N ASP A 52 -17.37 -22.60 -16.71
CA ASP A 52 -17.17 -21.44 -17.56
C ASP A 52 -15.90 -21.59 -18.43
N PRO A 53 -15.86 -21.00 -19.63
CA PRO A 53 -14.66 -20.97 -20.45
C PRO A 53 -13.54 -20.20 -19.75
N SER A 54 -12.37 -20.82 -19.64
CA SER A 54 -11.19 -20.23 -19.01
C SER A 54 -9.90 -20.66 -19.72
N LEU A 55 -8.75 -20.14 -19.28
CA LEU A 55 -7.44 -20.54 -19.82
C LEU A 55 -7.11 -22.02 -19.53
N SER A 56 -7.63 -22.53 -18.41
CA SER A 56 -7.41 -23.92 -17.98
C SER A 56 -8.52 -24.86 -18.45
N TYR A 57 -9.67 -24.32 -18.88
CA TYR A 57 -10.83 -25.08 -19.34
C TYR A 57 -11.41 -24.49 -20.63
N ALA A 58 -10.97 -25.04 -21.77
CA ALA A 58 -11.47 -24.65 -23.08
C ALA A 58 -12.80 -25.36 -23.37
N THR A 59 -13.88 -24.58 -23.48
CA THR A 59 -15.23 -25.04 -23.82
C THR A 59 -15.92 -24.02 -24.73
N ASP A 60 -16.90 -24.47 -25.52
CA ASP A 60 -17.75 -23.62 -26.35
C ASP A 60 -18.94 -23.03 -25.58
N ASN A 61 -19.03 -23.29 -24.28
CA ASN A 61 -20.08 -22.74 -23.42
C ASN A 61 -19.99 -21.21 -23.33
N ALA A 62 -21.15 -20.54 -23.30
CA ALA A 62 -21.20 -19.12 -22.98
C ALA A 62 -20.79 -18.88 -21.51
N PRO A 63 -19.98 -17.84 -21.20
CA PRO A 63 -19.57 -17.54 -19.84
C PRO A 63 -20.76 -17.12 -18.98
N THR A 64 -20.92 -17.76 -17.83
CA THR A 64 -21.98 -17.44 -16.85
C THR A 64 -21.57 -16.33 -15.88
N ASN A 65 -20.28 -16.04 -15.76
CA ASN A 65 -19.76 -14.92 -14.97
C ASN A 65 -20.36 -13.57 -15.40
N ILE A 66 -20.72 -12.72 -14.43
CA ILE A 66 -21.36 -11.42 -14.71
C ILE A 66 -20.44 -10.49 -15.52
N LEU A 67 -19.12 -10.64 -15.39
CA LEU A 67 -18.15 -9.86 -16.18
C LEU A 67 -17.77 -10.54 -17.51
N GLY A 68 -18.47 -11.61 -17.89
CA GLY A 68 -18.20 -12.40 -19.08
C GLY A 68 -16.86 -13.15 -19.00
N LEU A 69 -16.27 -13.40 -20.17
CA LEU A 69 -15.01 -14.15 -20.31
C LEU A 69 -13.84 -13.60 -19.45
N PRO A 70 -13.54 -12.28 -19.39
CA PRO A 70 -12.41 -11.81 -18.59
C PRO A 70 -12.63 -12.05 -17.08
N GLY A 71 -13.87 -11.97 -16.60
CA GLY A 71 -14.22 -12.31 -15.22
C GLY A 71 -14.06 -13.79 -14.93
N ALA A 72 -14.54 -14.65 -15.83
CA ALA A 72 -14.39 -16.10 -15.72
C ALA A 72 -12.91 -16.51 -15.66
N VAL A 73 -12.08 -15.97 -16.56
CA VAL A 73 -10.63 -16.23 -16.58
C VAL A 73 -9.95 -15.75 -15.29
N PHE A 74 -10.25 -14.54 -14.84
CA PHE A 74 -9.66 -14.01 -13.60
C PHE A 74 -10.04 -14.86 -12.39
N ALA A 75 -11.33 -15.16 -12.24
CA ALA A 75 -11.84 -15.93 -11.11
C ALA A 75 -11.28 -17.35 -11.10
N ASP A 76 -11.17 -17.99 -12.28
CA ASP A 76 -10.59 -19.32 -12.41
C ASP A 76 -9.11 -19.35 -12.00
N LEU A 77 -8.31 -18.37 -12.44
CA LEU A 77 -6.90 -18.27 -12.01
C LEU A 77 -6.80 -18.07 -10.50
N MET A 78 -7.59 -17.16 -9.92
CA MET A 78 -7.59 -16.92 -8.47
C MET A 78 -7.97 -18.17 -7.67
N MET A 79 -9.00 -18.89 -8.12
CA MET A 79 -9.47 -20.12 -7.49
C MET A 79 -8.46 -21.27 -7.62
N GLN A 80 -7.78 -21.40 -8.76
CA GLN A 80 -6.75 -22.44 -8.93
C GLN A 80 -5.50 -22.16 -8.09
N PHE A 81 -5.02 -20.91 -8.05
CA PHE A 81 -3.79 -20.59 -7.32
C PHE A 81 -4.00 -20.49 -5.81
N PHE A 82 -5.04 -19.78 -5.37
CA PHE A 82 -5.26 -19.45 -3.96
C PHE A 82 -6.50 -20.12 -3.35
N GLY A 83 -7.39 -20.70 -4.16
CA GLY A 83 -8.67 -21.22 -3.69
C GLY A 83 -9.49 -20.16 -2.96
N LEU A 84 -10.08 -20.55 -1.83
CA LEU A 84 -10.82 -19.64 -0.94
C LEU A 84 -9.91 -18.57 -0.28
N GLY A 85 -8.58 -18.78 -0.27
CA GLY A 85 -7.61 -17.79 0.19
C GLY A 85 -7.54 -16.55 -0.71
N SER A 86 -8.06 -16.61 -1.94
CA SER A 86 -8.13 -15.46 -2.86
C SER A 86 -8.89 -14.28 -2.26
N LEU A 87 -9.98 -14.53 -1.52
CA LEU A 87 -10.74 -13.48 -0.83
C LEU A 87 -9.90 -12.76 0.23
N LEU A 88 -9.07 -13.50 0.97
CA LEU A 88 -8.17 -12.91 1.97
C LEU A 88 -7.08 -12.07 1.31
N ALA A 89 -6.59 -12.49 0.14
CA ALA A 89 -5.62 -11.74 -0.64
C ALA A 89 -6.16 -10.36 -1.10
N LEU A 90 -7.48 -10.19 -1.22
CA LEU A 90 -8.09 -8.92 -1.60
C LEU A 90 -8.18 -7.90 -0.44
N LEU A 91 -8.01 -8.33 0.82
CA LEU A 91 -8.19 -7.45 1.98
C LEU A 91 -7.20 -6.27 2.04
N PRO A 92 -5.87 -6.45 1.80
CA PRO A 92 -4.95 -5.32 1.77
C PRO A 92 -5.23 -4.34 0.64
N VAL A 93 -5.71 -4.83 -0.52
CA VAL A 93 -6.09 -3.99 -1.67
C VAL A 93 -7.26 -3.07 -1.28
N MET A 94 -8.24 -3.59 -0.56
CA MET A 94 -9.35 -2.79 0.02
C MET A 94 -8.86 -1.73 0.99
N ALA A 95 -7.88 -2.06 1.84
CA ALA A 95 -7.31 -1.09 2.76
C ALA A 95 -6.56 0.03 2.02
N TRP A 96 -5.81 -0.31 0.97
CA TRP A 96 -5.11 0.66 0.12
C TRP A 96 -6.08 1.56 -0.65
N SER A 97 -7.19 1.03 -1.18
CA SER A 97 -8.18 1.85 -1.87
C SER A 97 -8.77 2.90 -0.94
N PHE A 98 -9.15 2.53 0.28
CA PHE A 98 -9.65 3.49 1.28
C PHE A 98 -8.57 4.46 1.79
N ALA A 99 -7.32 4.02 1.90
CA ALA A 99 -6.21 4.91 2.24
C ALA A 99 -6.01 5.99 1.16
N LEU A 100 -6.00 5.61 -0.11
CA LEU A 100 -5.83 6.52 -1.25
C LEU A 100 -7.00 7.48 -1.41
N ILE A 101 -8.25 7.00 -1.27
CA ILE A 101 -9.46 7.84 -1.27
C ILE A 101 -9.39 8.86 -0.12
N GLY A 102 -8.93 8.44 1.06
CA GLY A 102 -8.74 9.32 2.21
C GLY A 102 -7.54 10.27 2.10
N GLY A 103 -6.79 10.25 0.99
CA GLY A 103 -5.58 11.05 0.80
C GLY A 103 -4.41 10.65 1.70
N ARG A 104 -4.45 9.47 2.32
CA ARG A 104 -3.36 8.95 3.16
C ARG A 104 -2.27 8.35 2.28
N ARG A 105 -1.03 8.75 2.53
CA ARG A 105 0.14 8.17 1.84
C ARG A 105 0.42 6.76 2.36
N VAL A 106 0.59 5.81 1.46
CA VAL A 106 1.01 4.45 1.81
C VAL A 106 2.54 4.43 1.89
N THR A 107 3.07 4.35 3.11
CA THR A 107 4.51 4.27 3.36
C THR A 107 5.03 2.84 3.19
N ARG A 108 6.32 2.67 2.88
CA ARG A 108 6.99 1.36 2.74
C ARG A 108 6.33 0.42 1.73
N ILE A 109 5.94 0.95 0.57
CA ILE A 109 5.29 0.22 -0.53
C ILE A 109 5.95 -1.15 -0.83
N PRO A 110 7.28 -1.27 -1.04
CA PRO A 110 7.87 -2.57 -1.37
C PRO A 110 7.73 -3.60 -0.25
N ALA A 111 7.90 -3.18 1.02
CA ALA A 111 7.72 -4.07 2.16
C ALA A 111 6.26 -4.51 2.33
N ARG A 112 5.30 -3.61 2.07
CA ARG A 112 3.86 -3.93 2.14
C ARG A 112 3.41 -4.83 0.99
N LEU A 113 3.96 -4.64 -0.21
CA LEU A 113 3.73 -5.55 -1.35
C LEU A 113 4.33 -6.94 -1.07
N GLY A 114 5.55 -7.01 -0.53
CA GLY A 114 6.16 -8.28 -0.13
C GLY A 114 5.33 -8.99 0.94
N ALA A 115 4.89 -8.26 1.96
CA ALA A 115 4.01 -8.80 3.00
C ALA A 115 2.63 -9.19 2.48
N TRP A 116 2.10 -8.50 1.46
CA TRP A 116 0.85 -8.86 0.81
C TRP A 116 0.96 -10.21 0.10
N VAL A 117 1.99 -10.38 -0.72
CA VAL A 117 2.23 -11.65 -1.44
C VAL A 117 2.50 -12.79 -0.45
N ALA A 118 3.40 -12.59 0.51
CA ALA A 118 3.69 -13.59 1.54
C ALA A 118 2.45 -13.90 2.39
N GLY A 119 1.70 -12.87 2.79
CA GLY A 119 0.47 -13.02 3.54
C GLY A 119 -0.59 -13.80 2.77
N ALA A 120 -0.77 -13.53 1.48
CA ALA A 120 -1.71 -14.24 0.61
C ALA A 120 -1.35 -15.73 0.47
N LEU A 121 -0.06 -16.03 0.33
CA LEU A 121 0.45 -17.40 0.29
C LEU A 121 0.18 -18.15 1.59
N VAL A 122 0.54 -17.55 2.74
CA VAL A 122 0.33 -18.20 4.06
C VAL A 122 -1.17 -18.29 4.38
N ALA A 123 -1.97 -17.30 3.98
CA ALA A 123 -3.42 -17.35 4.12
C ALA A 123 -4.04 -18.48 3.29
N ALA A 124 -3.59 -18.68 2.04
CA ALA A 124 -4.00 -19.80 1.22
C ALA A 124 -3.63 -21.15 1.86
N ALA A 125 -2.43 -21.27 2.43
CA ALA A 125 -2.03 -22.47 3.17
C ALA A 125 -2.89 -22.70 4.42
N ALA A 126 -3.17 -21.65 5.20
CA ALA A 126 -4.04 -21.74 6.38
C ALA A 126 -5.47 -22.15 6.02
N VAL A 127 -6.00 -21.65 4.90
CA VAL A 127 -7.30 -22.03 4.37
C VAL A 127 -7.28 -23.46 3.81
N GLY A 128 -6.19 -23.88 3.16
CA GLY A 128 -5.98 -25.23 2.65
C GLY A 128 -6.01 -26.32 3.72
N CYS A 129 -5.72 -25.97 4.97
CA CYS A 129 -5.85 -26.88 6.11
C CYS A 129 -7.30 -27.23 6.46
N PHE A 130 -8.30 -26.48 5.96
CA PHE A 130 -9.70 -26.80 6.17
C PHE A 130 -10.13 -27.92 5.20
N PRO A 131 -10.80 -28.97 5.69
CA PRO A 131 -11.24 -30.06 4.84
C PRO A 131 -12.21 -29.55 3.77
N PRO A 132 -11.97 -29.85 2.48
CA PRO A 132 -12.88 -29.44 1.42
C PRO A 132 -14.25 -30.10 1.60
N PRO A 133 -15.36 -29.37 1.38
CA PRO A 133 -16.68 -29.97 1.36
C PRO A 133 -16.77 -31.00 0.22
N GLN A 134 -17.70 -31.96 0.33
CA GLN A 134 -17.89 -33.01 -0.69
C GLN A 134 -18.26 -32.45 -2.08
N THR A 135 -18.78 -31.23 -2.14
CA THR A 135 -19.14 -30.51 -3.36
C THR A 135 -17.99 -29.66 -3.93
N TRP A 136 -16.78 -29.75 -3.37
CA TRP A 136 -15.64 -28.93 -3.82
C TRP A 136 -15.22 -29.33 -5.24
N PRO A 137 -15.25 -28.40 -6.20
CA PRO A 137 -15.08 -28.74 -7.62
C PRO A 137 -13.61 -28.86 -8.07
N LEU A 138 -12.66 -28.31 -7.31
CA LEU A 138 -11.25 -28.30 -7.71
C LEU A 138 -10.52 -29.57 -7.23
N PRO A 139 -9.59 -30.12 -8.02
CA PRO A 139 -8.73 -31.22 -7.58
C PRO A 139 -7.78 -30.84 -6.43
N SER A 140 -7.43 -29.56 -6.33
CA SER A 140 -6.63 -29.00 -5.24
C SER A 140 -7.47 -28.75 -3.99
N GLY A 141 -6.80 -28.68 -2.83
CA GLY A 141 -7.43 -28.29 -1.58
C GLY A 141 -8.10 -26.91 -1.64
N THR A 142 -8.82 -26.56 -0.58
CA THR A 142 -9.50 -25.26 -0.41
C THR A 142 -8.56 -24.05 -0.48
N GLY A 143 -7.25 -24.26 -0.30
CA GLY A 143 -6.18 -23.27 -0.42
C GLY A 143 -5.56 -23.14 -1.82
N GLY A 144 -6.10 -23.86 -2.82
CA GLY A 144 -5.53 -23.90 -4.16
C GLY A 144 -4.14 -24.53 -4.21
N VAL A 145 -3.50 -24.45 -5.38
CA VAL A 145 -2.19 -25.06 -5.64
C VAL A 145 -1.09 -24.46 -4.75
N LEU A 146 -1.12 -23.15 -4.50
CA LEU A 146 -0.08 -22.49 -3.69
C LEU A 146 -0.20 -22.87 -2.22
N GLY A 147 -1.41 -22.98 -1.68
CA GLY A 147 -1.64 -23.48 -0.33
C GLY A 147 -1.17 -24.92 -0.18
N ASP A 148 -1.53 -25.79 -1.13
CA ASP A 148 -1.08 -27.20 -1.12
C ASP A 148 0.44 -27.32 -1.23
N LEU A 149 1.10 -26.47 -2.02
CA LEU A 149 2.57 -26.46 -2.13
C LEU A 149 3.24 -26.16 -0.80
N ILE A 150 2.71 -25.19 -0.04
CA ILE A 150 3.24 -24.84 1.28
C ILE A 150 3.01 -25.98 2.26
N LEU A 151 1.84 -26.63 2.24
CA LEU A 151 1.53 -27.75 3.14
C LEU A 151 2.32 -29.03 2.80
N ARG A 152 2.73 -29.20 1.54
CA ARG A 152 3.61 -30.30 1.13
C ARG A 152 5.01 -30.19 1.71
N PHE A 153 5.51 -28.99 2.00
CA PHE A 153 6.85 -28.83 2.55
C PHE A 153 7.01 -29.46 3.95
N PRO A 154 6.14 -29.21 4.94
CA PRO A 154 6.10 -29.97 6.20
C PRO A 154 5.84 -31.47 5.99
N ALA A 155 5.01 -31.83 5.00
CA ALA A 155 4.71 -33.23 4.70
C ALA A 155 5.95 -34.03 4.24
N LEU A 156 6.97 -33.38 3.64
CA LEU A 156 8.24 -34.03 3.29
C LEU A 156 9.03 -34.51 4.53
N PHE A 157 8.91 -33.80 5.66
CA PHE A 157 9.58 -34.17 6.90
C PHE A 157 8.77 -35.17 7.73
N ILE A 158 7.43 -35.13 7.61
CA ILE A 158 6.48 -35.95 8.39
C ILE A 158 6.09 -37.24 7.64
N GLY A 159 6.28 -37.29 6.33
CA GLY A 159 5.95 -38.44 5.47
C GLY A 159 4.46 -38.58 5.12
N ALA A 160 3.61 -37.67 5.58
CA ALA A 160 2.17 -37.68 5.31
C ALA A 160 1.61 -36.26 5.13
N TYR A 161 0.62 -36.11 4.26
CA TYR A 161 -0.16 -34.88 4.16
C TYR A 161 -0.93 -34.67 5.47
N PRO A 162 -0.99 -33.43 6.01
CA PRO A 162 -1.71 -33.16 7.24
C PRO A 162 -3.20 -33.49 7.06
N THR A 163 -3.67 -34.56 7.68
CA THR A 163 -5.10 -34.95 7.66
C THR A 163 -5.77 -34.66 8.99
N SER A 164 -7.06 -34.30 8.93
CA SER A 164 -7.96 -34.21 10.10
C SER A 164 -7.51 -33.16 11.12
N THR A 165 -7.55 -33.46 12.43
CA THR A 165 -7.28 -32.51 13.53
C THR A 165 -5.91 -31.82 13.42
N PHE A 166 -4.89 -32.52 12.93
CA PHE A 166 -3.55 -31.95 12.77
C PHE A 166 -3.54 -30.82 11.73
N ALA A 167 -4.26 -30.98 10.61
CA ALA A 167 -4.41 -29.93 9.62
C ALA A 167 -5.06 -28.68 10.24
N MET A 168 -6.13 -28.86 11.01
CA MET A 168 -6.82 -27.74 11.67
C MET A 168 -5.92 -26.97 12.64
N ILE A 169 -5.11 -27.68 13.44
CA ILE A 169 -4.13 -27.06 14.34
C ILE A 169 -3.07 -26.30 13.53
N LEU A 170 -2.52 -26.93 12.48
CA LEU A 170 -1.55 -26.29 11.60
C LEU A 170 -2.14 -25.04 10.93
N GLY A 171 -3.38 -25.11 10.46
CA GLY A 171 -4.11 -23.98 9.88
C GLY A 171 -4.28 -22.84 10.87
N ALA A 172 -4.64 -23.14 12.13
CA ALA A 172 -4.73 -22.15 13.19
C ALA A 172 -3.38 -21.49 13.50
N VAL A 173 -2.29 -22.28 13.51
CA VAL A 173 -0.93 -21.76 13.69
C VAL A 173 -0.51 -20.87 12.52
N LEU A 174 -0.83 -21.25 11.28
CA LEU A 174 -0.54 -20.46 10.07
C LEU A 174 -1.42 -19.20 9.94
N ALA A 175 -2.63 -19.22 10.51
CA ALA A 175 -3.54 -18.07 10.50
C ALA A 175 -2.96 -16.87 11.27
N LEU A 176 -2.15 -17.09 12.31
CA LEU A 176 -1.50 -16.03 13.08
C LEU A 176 -0.53 -15.19 12.23
N PRO A 177 0.53 -15.77 11.62
CA PRO A 177 1.43 -15.01 10.75
C PRO A 177 0.70 -14.51 9.49
N ALA A 178 -0.26 -15.24 8.93
CA ALA A 178 -1.07 -14.75 7.81
C ALA A 178 -1.80 -13.45 8.18
N THR A 179 -2.50 -13.43 9.32
CA THR A 179 -3.24 -12.26 9.80
C THR A 179 -2.28 -11.09 10.04
N TRP A 180 -1.15 -11.34 10.69
CA TRP A 180 -0.14 -10.31 10.92
C TRP A 180 0.38 -9.70 9.61
N LEU A 181 0.76 -10.55 8.65
CA LEU A 181 1.25 -10.10 7.33
C LEU A 181 0.19 -9.32 6.57
N MET A 182 -1.08 -9.75 6.61
CA MET A 182 -2.20 -9.04 5.98
C MET A 182 -2.47 -7.69 6.65
N LEU A 183 -2.42 -7.60 7.98
CA LEU A 183 -2.58 -6.34 8.71
C LEU A 183 -1.42 -5.37 8.46
N PHE A 184 -0.20 -5.88 8.35
CA PHE A 184 0.97 -5.09 7.97
C PHE A 184 0.85 -4.63 6.51
N ALA A 185 0.48 -5.52 5.58
CA ALA A 185 0.24 -5.16 4.19
C ALA A 185 -0.83 -4.06 4.08
N ALA A 186 -1.93 -4.19 4.82
CA ALA A 186 -3.04 -3.24 4.85
C ALA A 186 -2.70 -1.85 5.44
N GLY A 187 -1.52 -1.65 6.04
CA GLY A 187 -1.19 -0.36 6.67
C GLY A 187 -1.72 -0.16 8.08
N ILE A 188 -2.33 -1.19 8.67
CA ILE A 188 -2.91 -1.14 10.03
C ILE A 188 -1.79 -1.30 11.06
N VAL A 189 -0.88 -2.25 10.84
CA VAL A 189 0.28 -2.52 11.69
C VAL A 189 1.56 -1.93 11.07
N GLY A 190 2.50 -1.54 11.92
CA GLY A 190 3.80 -0.98 11.49
C GLY A 190 3.68 0.42 10.89
N LYS A 191 2.79 1.27 11.44
CA LYS A 191 2.80 2.71 11.14
C LYS A 191 4.16 3.27 11.55
N ALA A 192 4.80 3.98 10.64
CA ALA A 192 6.04 4.68 10.96
C ALA A 192 5.72 5.69 12.07
N VAL A 193 6.52 5.67 13.13
CA VAL A 193 6.53 6.69 14.19
C VAL A 193 7.00 8.04 13.63
N GLU A 194 7.50 8.07 12.40
CA GLU A 194 8.10 9.24 11.74
C GLU A 194 7.06 10.00 10.90
N ALA A 195 6.23 10.79 11.58
CA ALA A 195 5.58 11.98 11.02
C ALA A 195 5.43 13.09 12.08
N ALA A 196 6.32 13.09 13.08
CA ALA A 196 6.50 14.21 14.00
C ALA A 196 7.68 15.12 13.61
N ASP A 197 8.57 14.67 12.72
CA ASP A 197 9.79 15.41 12.34
C ASP A 197 9.76 15.99 10.91
N ASP A 198 8.74 15.65 10.10
CA ASP A 198 8.55 16.20 8.74
C ASP A 198 7.46 17.29 8.68
N GLU A 199 6.90 17.70 9.83
CA GLU A 199 6.29 19.02 9.94
C GLU A 199 7.43 20.01 10.01
N GLU A 200 8.03 20.26 8.83
CA GLU A 200 8.95 21.36 8.58
C GLU A 200 8.37 22.58 9.28
N THR A 201 8.97 22.90 10.43
CA THR A 201 8.69 24.12 11.16
C THR A 201 8.81 25.22 10.14
N VAL A 202 7.68 25.73 9.67
CA VAL A 202 7.63 27.01 8.98
C VAL A 202 8.12 27.96 10.05
N ALA A 203 9.43 28.21 10.03
CA ALA A 203 10.09 29.10 10.96
C ALA A 203 9.22 30.36 10.95
N PRO A 204 8.66 30.78 12.10
CA PRO A 204 7.86 32.00 12.12
C PRO A 204 8.81 33.07 11.60
N LEU A 205 8.46 33.66 10.44
CA LEU A 205 9.24 34.73 9.82
C LEU A 205 9.42 35.77 10.92
N VAL A 206 10.60 35.79 11.53
CA VAL A 206 10.96 36.77 12.54
C VAL A 206 10.87 38.08 11.80
N ARG A 207 9.80 38.82 12.10
CA ARG A 207 9.51 40.15 11.59
C ARG A 207 10.77 40.98 11.80
N ALA A 208 11.55 41.19 10.75
CA ALA A 208 12.72 42.05 10.80
C ALA A 208 12.25 43.42 11.32
N LYS A 209 12.71 43.79 12.52
CA LYS A 209 12.49 45.12 13.06
C LYS A 209 13.10 46.12 12.06
N PRO A 210 12.38 47.17 11.64
CA PRO A 210 12.97 48.19 10.81
C PRO A 210 14.10 48.86 11.60
N LYS A 211 15.31 48.85 11.03
CA LYS A 211 16.49 49.51 11.59
C LYS A 211 16.29 51.02 11.41
N THR A 212 15.99 51.73 12.49
CA THR A 212 15.94 53.20 12.51
C THR A 212 17.34 53.73 12.12
N PRO A 213 17.46 54.70 11.21
CA PRO A 213 18.75 55.33 10.94
C PRO A 213 19.08 56.24 12.12
N VAL A 214 20.16 55.92 12.85
CA VAL A 214 20.77 56.85 13.81
C VAL A 214 21.76 57.69 13.01
N PHE A 215 21.47 58.98 12.90
CA PHE A 215 22.43 60.02 12.54
C PHE A 215 22.98 60.59 13.83
N GLU A 216 24.29 60.61 13.99
CA GLU A 216 25.13 61.44 14.90
C GLU A 216 26.56 60.97 14.63
N GLU A 217 27.30 61.70 13.78
CA GLU A 217 28.17 62.86 14.07
C GLU A 217 29.62 62.40 14.26
N ASP A 218 30.49 63.09 13.52
CA ASP A 218 31.92 62.87 13.37
C ASP A 218 32.65 62.82 14.72
N GLU A 219 33.58 61.87 14.89
CA GLU A 219 34.83 62.07 15.63
C GLU A 219 35.86 60.99 15.23
N GLU A 220 37.12 61.42 15.20
CA GLU A 220 38.28 60.87 14.49
C GLU A 220 38.94 59.62 15.13
N ASP A 221 39.82 58.99 14.35
CA ASP A 221 40.93 58.08 14.72
C ASP A 221 40.61 56.71 15.37
N ASP A 222 40.92 55.59 14.69
CA ASP A 222 42.29 55.04 14.66
C ASP A 222 42.33 53.67 13.92
N GLU A 223 43.49 53.36 13.36
CA GLU A 223 43.80 52.21 12.51
C GLU A 223 43.54 50.82 13.14
N ARG A 224 43.04 49.84 12.35
CA ARG A 224 43.65 48.49 12.17
C ARG A 224 42.75 47.46 11.45
N GLU A 225 43.29 47.04 10.29
CA GLU A 225 43.34 45.66 9.75
C GLU A 225 42.04 44.89 9.47
N GLY A 226 41.72 44.80 8.17
CA GLY A 226 40.59 44.07 7.62
C GLY A 226 40.76 42.54 7.52
N PRO A 227 39.65 41.82 7.26
CA PRO A 227 39.50 40.38 7.50
C PRO A 227 40.08 39.47 6.40
N ILE A 228 41.20 39.84 5.77
CA ILE A 228 41.82 39.04 4.69
C ILE A 228 42.89 38.07 5.25
N ALA A 229 43.28 38.20 6.51
CA ALA A 229 44.36 37.41 7.10
C ALA A 229 43.99 35.97 7.55
N LEU A 230 42.71 35.57 7.56
CA LEU A 230 42.34 34.24 8.09
C LEU A 230 42.19 33.13 7.03
N VAL A 231 42.43 33.42 5.75
CA VAL A 231 42.31 32.43 4.65
C VAL A 231 43.54 31.51 4.54
N MET A 232 44.62 31.77 5.29
CA MET A 232 45.90 31.04 5.17
C MET A 232 46.16 29.98 6.27
N GLY A 233 45.16 29.59 7.05
CA GLY A 233 45.34 28.69 8.20
C GLY A 233 44.76 27.26 8.07
N ALA A 234 44.10 26.89 6.98
CA ALA A 234 43.30 25.65 6.91
C ALA A 234 43.79 24.60 5.90
N VAL A 235 45.04 24.67 5.44
CA VAL A 235 45.65 23.61 4.61
C VAL A 235 47.11 23.37 5.04
N THR A 236 47.27 22.78 6.22
CA THR A 236 48.33 21.81 6.58
C THR A 236 47.90 21.05 7.82
#